data_AF-A0AAW0I457-F1
#
_entry.id   AF-A0AAW0I457-F1
#
_cell.length_a   1.000
_cell.length_b   1.000
_cell.length_c   1.000
_cell.angle_alpha   90.00
_cell.angle_beta   90.00
_cell.angle_gamma   90.00
#
_symmetry.space_group_name_H-M   'P 1'
#
loop_
_entity.id
_entity.type
_entity.pdbx_description
1 polymer ?
#
loop_
_entity_poly.entity_id
_entity_poly.type
_entity_poly.pdbx_seq_one_letter_code
_entity_poly.pdbx_strand_id
1 'polypeptide(L)'
;MSEKRNIRDHKRRLLAAKYELRRKLYKAFDLPSDMRDKHRSKLSKLPRKSSFARVRNRCIFMGRPRSVYMSSFEFLVSFFVD
;
A
#
# COMPACT_ATOMS: atom_id res chain seq x y z
N MET A 1 2.77 -9.12 -19.46
CA MET A 1 3.09 -7.82 -18.78
C MET A 1 2.25 -7.52 -17.53
N SER A 2 1.07 -8.14 -17.32
CA SER A 2 0.21 -7.88 -16.14
C SER A 2 0.69 -8.57 -14.85
N GLU A 3 1.05 -9.86 -14.93
CA GLU A 3 1.68 -10.69 -13.89
C GLU A 3 2.73 -9.95 -13.04
N LYS A 4 3.70 -9.31 -13.70
CA LYS A 4 4.80 -8.56 -13.07
C LYS A 4 4.32 -7.42 -12.15
N ARG A 5 3.13 -6.85 -12.41
CA ARG A 5 2.56 -5.74 -11.62
C ARG A 5 1.85 -6.24 -10.37
N ASN A 6 1.13 -7.36 -10.46
CA ASN A 6 0.50 -8.01 -9.31
C ASN A 6 1.56 -8.49 -8.32
N ILE A 7 2.62 -9.15 -8.79
CA ILE A 7 3.77 -9.57 -7.97
C ILE A 7 4.41 -8.37 -7.27
N ARG A 8 4.58 -7.25 -7.98
CA ARG A 8 5.14 -6.02 -7.40
C ARG A 8 4.24 -5.41 -6.33
N ASP A 9 2.93 -5.44 -6.53
CA ASP A 9 1.96 -4.95 -5.54
C ASP A 9 1.93 -5.85 -4.31
N HIS A 10 1.94 -7.17 -4.50
CA HIS A 10 2.04 -8.15 -3.42
C HIS A 10 3.30 -7.92 -2.57
N LYS A 11 4.47 -7.73 -3.19
CA LYS A 11 5.71 -7.36 -2.48
C LYS A 11 5.57 -6.07 -1.67
N ARG A 12 4.78 -5.09 -2.14
CA ARG A 12 4.51 -3.86 -1.37
C ARG A 12 3.58 -4.10 -0.20
N ARG A 13 2.58 -4.98 -0.34
CA ARG A 13 1.68 -5.37 0.77
C ARG A 13 2.46 -6.03 1.90
N LEU A 14 3.34 -6.98 1.57
CA LEU A 14 4.24 -7.62 2.55
C LEU A 14 5.13 -6.59 3.26
N LEU A 15 5.73 -5.66 2.50
CA LEU A 15 6.53 -4.59 3.09
C LEU A 15 5.70 -3.62 3.94
N ALA A 16 4.48 -3.29 3.53
CA ALA A 16 3.60 -2.41 4.29
C ALA A 16 3.22 -3.04 5.63
N ALA A 17 2.85 -4.33 5.64
CA ALA A 17 2.58 -5.08 6.86
C ALA A 17 3.80 -5.10 7.79
N LYS A 18 5.00 -5.39 7.25
CA LYS A 18 6.24 -5.42 8.03
C LYS A 18 6.56 -4.09 8.75
N TYR A 19 6.22 -2.95 8.14
CA TYR A 19 6.56 -1.62 8.66
C TYR A 19 5.36 -0.83 9.19
N GLU A 20 4.19 -1.44 9.33
CA GLU A 20 2.96 -0.75 9.71
C GLU A 20 3.10 -0.08 11.08
N LEU A 21 3.48 -0.87 12.09
CA LEU A 21 3.63 -0.40 13.47
C LEU A 21 4.62 0.77 13.56
N ARG A 22 5.82 0.61 12.96
CA ARG A 22 6.87 1.65 12.96
C ARG A 22 6.39 2.94 12.30
N ARG A 23 5.63 2.85 11.19
CA ARG A 23 5.10 4.03 10.50
C ARG A 23 3.97 4.69 11.28
N LYS A 24 3.13 3.93 12.00
CA LYS A 24 2.10 4.49 12.89
C LYS A 24 2.75 5.26 14.05
N LEU A 25 3.73 4.66 14.71
CA LEU A 25 4.47 5.28 15.83
C LEU A 25 5.14 6.60 15.42
N TYR A 26 5.81 6.64 14.27
CA TYR A 26 6.51 7.85 13.82
C TYR A 26 5.60 8.93 13.24
N LYS A 27 4.33 8.62 12.98
CA LYS A 27 3.32 9.58 12.51
C LYS A 27 2.46 10.15 13.63
N ALA A 28 2.61 9.68 14.87
CA ALA A 28 1.86 10.21 16.00
C ALA A 28 2.14 11.72 16.16
N PHE A 29 1.08 12.50 16.42
CA PHE A 29 1.13 13.96 16.37
C PHE A 29 1.47 14.61 17.72
N ASP A 30 1.31 13.89 18.83
CA ASP A 30 1.34 14.45 20.20
C ASP A 30 2.74 14.57 20.81
N LEU A 31 3.77 14.75 19.97
CA LEU A 31 5.16 14.87 20.43
C LEU A 31 5.62 16.34 20.49
N PRO A 32 6.50 16.68 21.45
CA PRO A 32 7.15 17.99 21.51
C PRO A 32 7.96 18.26 20.24
N SER A 33 8.18 19.54 19.92
CA SER A 33 8.77 19.97 18.64
C SER A 33 10.09 19.26 18.31
N ASP A 34 11.01 19.17 19.27
CA ASP A 34 12.33 18.55 19.09
C ASP A 34 12.27 17.06 18.75
N MET A 35 11.24 16.37 19.25
CA MET A 35 11.03 14.95 18.96
C MET A 35 10.37 14.77 17.59
N ARG A 36 9.54 15.71 17.14
CA ARG A 36 8.87 15.63 15.82
C ARG A 36 9.88 15.55 14.68
N ASP A 37 10.96 16.32 14.73
CA ASP A 37 11.98 16.30 13.66
C ASP A 37 12.82 15.01 13.67
N LYS A 38 13.08 14.45 14.86
CA LYS A 38 13.70 13.11 14.99
C LYS A 38 12.79 12.03 14.40
N HIS A 39 11.47 12.10 14.64
CA HIS A 39 10.49 11.16 14.07
C HIS A 39 10.34 11.30 12.56
N ARG A 40 10.33 12.53 12.03
CA ARG A 40 10.35 12.79 10.58
C ARG A 40 11.59 12.20 9.92
N SER A 41 12.76 12.42 10.53
CA SER A 41 14.03 11.84 10.04
C SER A 41 14.01 10.30 10.05
N LYS A 42 13.49 9.69 11.11
CA LYS A 42 13.30 8.22 11.20
C LYS A 42 12.31 7.71 10.14
N LEU A 43 11.23 8.44 9.86
CA LEU A 43 10.25 8.08 8.85
C LEU A 43 10.81 8.16 7.42
N SER A 44 11.70 9.13 7.14
CA SER A 44 12.40 9.28 5.87
C SER A 44 13.41 8.16 5.60
N LYS A 45 14.02 7.59 6.65
CA LYS A 45 14.92 6.43 6.54
C LYS A 45 14.21 5.12 6.17
N LEU A 46 12.90 5.03 6.38
CA LEU A 46 12.14 3.82 6.04
C LEU A 46 11.97 3.67 4.52
N PRO A 47 11.89 2.43 4.00
CA PRO A 47 11.71 2.19 2.58
C PRO A 47 10.44 2.87 2.04
N ARG A 48 10.55 3.72 1.01
CA ARG A 48 9.40 4.45 0.43
C ARG A 48 8.26 3.54 -0.04
N LYS A 49 8.60 2.31 -0.46
CA LYS A 49 7.63 1.28 -0.90
C LYS A 49 6.79 0.69 0.23
N SER A 50 7.18 0.87 1.50
CA SER A 50 6.44 0.40 2.68
C SER A 50 5.18 1.24 2.99
N SER A 51 5.00 2.38 2.32
CA SER A 51 3.84 3.24 2.58
C SER A 51 2.56 2.61 2.07
N PHE A 52 1.55 2.49 2.95
CA PHE A 52 0.22 1.96 2.62
C PHE A 52 -0.42 2.67 1.41
N ALA A 53 -0.25 3.99 1.30
CA ALA A 53 -0.75 4.79 0.16
C ALA A 53 -0.25 4.34 -1.23
N ARG A 54 0.79 3.49 -1.32
CA ARG A 54 1.34 2.98 -2.59
C ARG A 54 0.81 1.60 -2.99
N VAL A 55 0.08 0.94 -2.11
CA VAL A 55 -0.63 -0.31 -2.41
C VAL A 55 -1.86 0.03 -3.24
N ARG A 56 -2.13 -0.76 -4.29
CA ARG A 56 -3.38 -0.63 -5.07
C ARG A 56 -4.14 -1.93 -5.08
N ASN A 57 -5.46 -1.85 -5.00
CA ASN A 57 -6.33 -2.99 -5.25
C ASN A 57 -6.34 -3.26 -6.75
N ARG A 58 -5.92 -4.47 -7.14
CA ARG A 58 -5.83 -4.94 -8.52
C ARG A 58 -6.65 -6.21 -8.65
N CYS A 59 -7.25 -6.43 -9.82
CA CYS A 59 -7.89 -7.69 -10.16
C CYS A 59 -6.87 -8.84 -10.11
N ILE A 60 -7.22 -9.95 -9.48
CA ILE A 60 -6.34 -11.11 -9.30
C ILE A 60 -6.09 -11.80 -10.64
N PHE A 61 -7.17 -12.00 -11.40
CA PHE A 61 -7.13 -12.66 -12.71
C PHE A 61 -6.43 -11.82 -13.78
N MET A 62 -6.87 -10.56 -13.99
CA MET A 62 -6.36 -9.73 -15.09
C MET A 62 -5.27 -8.72 -14.69
N GLY A 63 -5.13 -8.39 -13.40
CA GLY A 63 -4.20 -7.34 -12.93
C GLY A 63 -4.64 -5.90 -13.25
N ARG A 64 -5.91 -5.71 -13.66
CA ARG A 64 -6.52 -4.41 -13.95
C ARG A 64 -6.45 -3.51 -12.70
N PRO A 65 -5.93 -2.27 -12.79
CA PRO A 65 -5.63 -1.43 -11.63
C PRO A 65 -6.80 -0.55 -11.14
N ARG A 66 -7.90 -0.50 -11.89
CA ARG A 66 -9.09 0.32 -11.63
C ARG A 66 -10.34 -0.51 -11.95
N SER A 67 -11.52 -0.05 -11.51
CA SER A 67 -12.79 -0.75 -11.69
C SER A 67 -12.81 -2.15 -11.07
N VAL A 68 -12.11 -2.30 -9.93
CA VAL A 68 -12.17 -3.51 -9.11
C VAL A 68 -13.16 -3.20 -8.00
N TYR A 69 -14.29 -3.91 -7.98
CA TYR A 69 -15.30 -3.72 -6.95
C TYR A 69 -14.75 -4.19 -5.61
N MET A 70 -14.93 -3.40 -4.55
CA MET A 70 -14.34 -3.66 -3.23
C MET A 70 -15.28 -4.44 -2.31
N SER A 71 -16.55 -4.62 -2.71
CA SER A 71 -17.51 -5.42 -1.95
C SER A 71 -17.48 -6.88 -2.43
N SER A 72 -16.97 -7.73 -1.55
CA SER A 72 -17.35 -9.14 -1.34
C SER A 72 -17.41 -10.13 -2.50
N PHE A 73 -17.02 -9.77 -3.72
CA PHE A 73 -16.96 -10.71 -4.84
C PHE A 73 -15.63 -10.61 -5.57
N GLU A 74 -14.87 -11.69 -5.53
CA GLU A 74 -13.65 -11.93 -6.29
C GLU A 74 -13.87 -12.00 -7.82
N PHE A 75 -15.09 -11.72 -8.29
CA PHE A 75 -15.47 -11.87 -9.69
C PHE A 75 -15.72 -10.52 -10.38
N LEU A 76 -14.81 -10.22 -11.30
CA LEU A 76 -15.11 -10.05 -12.72
C LEU A 76 -16.22 -9.01 -13.06
N VAL A 77 -15.83 -7.73 -13.08
CA VAL A 77 -16.58 -6.68 -13.81
C VAL A 77 -15.67 -6.05 -14.87
N SER A 78 -15.24 -6.88 -15.82
CA SER A 78 -14.67 -6.41 -17.09
C SER A 78 -14.84 -7.41 -18.24
N PHE A 79 -15.65 -8.46 -18.08
CA PHE A 79 -16.02 -9.36 -19.19
C PHE A 79 -17.49 -9.16 -19.62
N PHE A 80 -18.19 -8.15 -19.10
CA PHE A 80 -19.62 -7.93 -19.39
C PHE A 80 -19.92 -6.54 -19.97
N VAL A 81 -18.90 -5.77 -20.34
CA VAL A 81 -19.08 -4.49 -21.07
C VAL A 81 -18.01 -4.38 -22.14
N ASP A 82 -17.94 -5.41 -22.99
CA ASP A 82 -17.46 -5.40 -24.37
C ASP A 82 -18.26 -6.47 -25.13
#